data_AF-A0A257RZ53-F1
#
_entry.id   AF-A0A257RZ53-F1
#
_cell.length_a   1.000
_cell.length_b   1.000
_cell.length_c   1.000
_cell.angle_alpha   90.00
_cell.angle_beta   90.00
_cell.angle_gamma   90.00
#
_symmetry.space_group_name_H-M   'P 1'
#
loop_
_entity.id
_entity.type
_entity.pdbx_description
1 polymer ?
#
loop_
_entity_poly.entity_id
_entity_poly.type
_entity_poly.pdbx_seq_one_letter_code
_entity_poly.pdbx_strand_id
1 'polypeptide(L)'
;MSSSIAASRIAVSLATARALRVRLVLGIPQGNEETLKIFACWARSGGGQAPEWVVERWARVGGNDNNDGAERAPRCGATGGSRYRHRRAGDGGAALLVPHWSTPRRFAVSMPYAPLDGRDWRFTMGLRPLDESRWLEFDDRAHDERALKDSLLAAHYDEVVAVDERADAASRELLDVIVAHLALYFPHQRREVDPHEHPIVAASRLVQEDLCVLERRDAWRLSAACVCFPSRWRLASKLGATLDGIHAPVPLYDELLAAPTNAFFDRLRVGRAFWRLNWTLLDSPALHQPTSERRAPSGSLHDWFFRVERQTLRRLPDSGAAVFTIRTYVDSAAALVARDETFGPSLWRALHTAPSSVQEYKGWVGVAERLSRALKGE
;
A
#
# COMPACT_ATOMS: atom_id res chain seq x y z
N MET A 1 34.06 25.96 -27.30
CA MET A 1 34.26 25.38 -25.94
C MET A 1 33.23 25.87 -24.90
N SER A 2 32.42 26.91 -25.15
CA SER A 2 31.47 27.45 -24.15
C SER A 2 30.14 26.69 -23.98
N SER A 3 29.72 25.86 -24.95
CA SER A 3 28.40 25.19 -24.92
C SER A 3 28.35 23.95 -24.01
N SER A 4 29.49 23.28 -23.79
CA SER A 4 29.60 22.08 -22.95
C SER A 4 29.54 22.40 -21.44
N ILE A 5 30.09 23.55 -21.04
CA ILE A 5 30.14 23.99 -19.64
C ILE A 5 28.74 24.42 -19.16
N ALA A 6 27.94 25.04 -20.03
CA ALA A 6 26.57 25.45 -19.70
C ALA A 6 25.64 24.23 -19.49
N ALA A 7 25.70 23.22 -20.38
CA ALA A 7 24.96 21.98 -20.23
C ALA A 7 25.34 21.20 -18.96
N SER A 8 26.64 21.15 -18.65
CA SER A 8 27.13 20.48 -17.45
C SER A 8 26.73 21.20 -16.14
N ARG A 9 26.63 22.54 -16.15
CA ARG A 9 26.13 23.33 -15.01
C ARG A 9 24.62 23.17 -14.80
N ILE A 10 23.85 23.09 -15.88
CA ILE A 10 22.39 22.84 -15.83
C ILE A 10 22.09 21.44 -15.29
N ALA A 11 22.83 20.42 -15.75
CA ALA A 11 22.68 19.04 -15.27
C ALA A 11 23.01 18.89 -13.78
N VAL A 12 24.08 19.55 -13.31
CA VAL A 12 24.45 19.58 -11.88
C VAL A 12 23.41 20.32 -11.04
N SER A 13 22.82 21.40 -11.56
CA SER A 13 21.73 22.13 -10.91
C SER A 13 20.46 21.28 -10.77
N LEU A 14 20.07 20.55 -11.82
CA LEU A 14 18.92 19.64 -11.81
C LEU A 14 19.11 18.43 -10.88
N ALA A 15 20.32 17.85 -10.85
CA ALA A 15 20.66 16.76 -9.94
C ALA A 15 20.65 17.21 -8.48
N THR A 16 21.15 18.42 -8.20
CA THR A 16 21.15 19.02 -6.87
C THR A 16 19.73 19.37 -6.42
N ALA A 17 18.90 19.91 -7.32
CA ALA A 17 17.49 20.15 -7.07
C ALA A 17 16.73 18.83 -6.80
N ARG A 18 17.00 17.76 -7.56
CA ARG A 18 16.44 16.42 -7.30
C ARG A 18 16.87 15.87 -5.94
N ALA A 19 18.14 16.02 -5.55
CA ALA A 19 18.63 15.55 -4.25
C ALA A 19 18.04 16.33 -3.06
N LEU A 20 17.93 17.66 -3.17
CA LEU A 20 17.23 18.50 -2.18
C LEU A 20 15.72 18.20 -2.14
N ARG A 21 15.11 17.86 -3.27
CA ARG A 21 13.70 17.46 -3.38
C ARG A 21 13.42 16.11 -2.71
N VAL A 22 14.27 15.10 -2.93
CA VAL A 22 14.19 13.81 -2.22
C VAL A 22 14.36 13.99 -0.71
N ARG A 23 15.23 14.92 -0.28
CA ARG A 23 15.43 15.24 1.14
C ARG A 23 14.17 15.82 1.80
N LEU A 24 13.47 16.73 1.10
CA LEU A 24 12.19 17.29 1.54
C LEU A 24 11.06 16.25 1.52
N VAL A 25 11.03 15.37 0.51
CA VAL A 25 10.08 14.26 0.36
C VAL A 25 10.18 13.23 1.49
N LEU A 26 11.40 12.90 1.92
CA LEU A 26 11.68 11.83 2.88
C LEU A 26 11.95 12.33 4.31
N GLY A 27 11.83 13.63 4.58
CA GLY A 27 11.94 14.19 5.94
C GLY A 27 13.31 14.02 6.61
N ILE A 28 14.40 13.90 5.85
CA ILE A 28 15.75 13.61 6.37
C ILE A 28 16.31 14.84 7.13
N PRO A 29 16.66 14.74 8.44
CA PRO A 29 17.23 15.84 9.23
C PRO A 29 18.57 16.38 8.69
N GLN A 30 18.99 17.57 9.15
CA GLN A 30 20.31 18.10 8.84
C GLN A 30 21.42 17.29 9.54
N GLY A 31 22.15 16.45 8.80
CA GLY A 31 23.30 15.69 9.32
C GLY A 31 24.10 14.91 8.27
N ASN A 32 25.41 15.20 8.26
CA ASN A 32 26.57 14.66 7.54
C ASN A 32 26.68 14.84 6.00
N GLU A 33 27.63 15.69 5.59
CA GLU A 33 28.01 15.96 4.19
C GLU A 33 28.41 14.71 3.39
N GLU A 34 28.86 13.63 4.04
CA GLU A 34 29.23 12.39 3.34
C GLU A 34 28.02 11.71 2.66
N THR A 35 26.84 11.75 3.27
CA THR A 35 25.61 11.18 2.67
C THR A 35 25.21 11.94 1.40
N LEU A 36 25.38 13.26 1.39
CA LEU A 36 25.13 14.12 0.23
C LEU A 36 26.13 13.87 -0.91
N LYS A 37 27.40 13.60 -0.58
CA LYS A 37 28.44 13.27 -1.58
C LYS A 37 28.18 11.92 -2.25
N ILE A 38 27.71 10.92 -1.49
CA ILE A 38 27.34 9.58 -2.00
C ILE A 38 26.13 9.66 -2.93
N PHE A 39 25.06 10.36 -2.52
CA PHE A 39 23.86 10.54 -3.36
C PHE A 39 24.11 11.38 -4.61
N ALA A 40 24.93 12.43 -4.53
CA ALA A 40 25.33 13.22 -5.68
C ALA A 40 26.16 12.40 -6.69
N CYS A 41 26.91 11.40 -6.22
CA CYS A 41 27.63 10.47 -7.09
C CYS A 41 26.68 9.52 -7.84
N TRP A 42 25.69 8.94 -7.15
CA TRP A 42 24.66 8.10 -7.76
C TRP A 42 23.76 8.86 -8.76
N ALA A 43 23.41 10.10 -8.46
CA ALA A 43 22.63 10.93 -9.38
C ALA A 43 23.40 11.28 -10.67
N ARG A 44 24.74 11.33 -10.62
CA ARG A 44 25.62 11.58 -11.78
C ARG A 44 25.82 10.33 -12.66
N SER A 45 25.62 9.12 -12.14
CA SER A 45 25.73 7.87 -12.90
C SER A 45 24.41 7.45 -13.57
N GLY A 46 23.40 8.31 -13.61
CA GLY A 46 22.11 8.02 -14.26
C GLY A 46 21.23 7.02 -13.50
N GLY A 47 21.48 6.79 -12.21
CA GLY A 47 20.67 5.91 -11.37
C GLY A 47 21.01 4.41 -11.46
N GLY A 48 22.03 4.03 -12.24
CA GLY A 48 22.57 2.67 -12.25
C GLY A 48 23.29 2.28 -10.96
N GLN A 49 23.67 1.00 -10.83
CA GLN A 49 24.33 0.40 -9.66
C GLN A 49 25.39 1.34 -9.03
N ALA A 50 25.37 1.44 -7.69
CA ALA A 50 26.37 2.20 -6.96
C ALA A 50 27.77 1.60 -7.21
N PRO A 51 28.83 2.42 -7.39
CA PRO A 51 30.19 1.92 -7.60
C PRO A 51 30.65 1.01 -6.44
N GLU A 52 31.38 -0.07 -6.75
CA GLU A 52 31.85 -1.10 -5.80
C GLU A 52 32.52 -0.52 -4.54
N TRP A 53 33.27 0.58 -4.66
CA TRP A 53 33.94 1.23 -3.53
C TRP A 53 32.98 1.90 -2.51
N VAL A 54 31.72 2.16 -2.87
CA VAL A 54 30.69 2.65 -1.94
C VAL A 54 30.17 1.52 -1.05
N VAL A 55 30.11 0.29 -1.59
CA VAL A 55 29.69 -0.91 -0.83
C VAL A 55 30.78 -1.32 0.17
N GLU A 56 32.06 -1.24 -0.21
CA GLU A 56 33.19 -1.59 0.67
C GLU A 56 33.38 -0.64 1.86
N ARG A 57 33.03 0.65 1.72
CA ARG A 57 33.16 1.62 2.82
C ARG A 57 32.05 1.51 3.87
N TRP A 58 30.89 0.98 3.49
CA TRP A 58 29.80 0.65 4.42
C TRP A 58 30.12 -0.60 5.25
N ALA A 59 30.87 -1.56 4.70
CA ALA A 59 31.29 -2.76 5.42
C ALA A 59 32.30 -2.50 6.58
N ARG A 60 32.99 -1.36 6.59
CA ARG A 60 33.99 -1.00 7.64
C ARG A 60 33.44 -0.19 8.82
N VAL A 61 32.22 0.32 8.74
CA VAL A 61 31.61 1.11 9.84
C VAL A 61 30.76 0.23 10.78
N GLY A 62 30.55 -1.04 10.45
CA GLY A 62 29.90 -2.00 11.34
C GLY A 62 30.29 -3.43 11.03
N GLY A 63 31.30 -3.95 11.72
CA GLY A 63 31.63 -5.37 11.63
C GLY A 63 33.07 -5.67 11.99
N ASN A 64 33.24 -6.36 13.11
CA ASN A 64 34.47 -6.93 13.64
C ASN A 64 35.06 -7.95 12.64
N ASP A 65 36.39 -7.98 12.55
CA ASP A 65 37.17 -8.89 11.72
C ASP A 65 36.82 -10.37 12.00
N ASN A 66 36.57 -11.14 10.94
CA ASN A 66 37.36 -12.34 10.62
C ASN A 66 36.78 -13.15 9.45
N ASN A 67 37.72 -13.57 8.61
CA ASN A 67 37.79 -14.79 7.82
C ASN A 67 37.51 -14.74 6.31
N ASP A 68 38.62 -14.97 5.62
CA ASP A 68 38.91 -15.26 4.22
C ASP A 68 38.04 -16.34 3.57
N GLY A 69 37.86 -16.22 2.25
CA GLY A 69 37.33 -17.29 1.40
C GLY A 69 36.99 -16.83 -0.01
N ALA A 70 38.01 -16.62 -0.84
CA ALA A 70 37.87 -16.35 -2.27
C ALA A 70 37.29 -17.55 -3.03
N GLU A 71 36.40 -17.33 -4.02
CA GLU A 71 36.39 -18.08 -5.30
C GLU A 71 35.43 -17.51 -6.38
N ARG A 72 36.05 -16.94 -7.43
CA ARG A 72 35.82 -17.03 -8.89
C ARG A 72 34.38 -17.12 -9.48
N ALA A 73 34.05 -16.08 -10.24
CA ALA A 73 33.02 -16.06 -11.29
C ALA A 73 33.46 -16.73 -12.61
N PRO A 74 32.51 -17.11 -13.48
CA PRO A 74 32.71 -17.09 -14.93
C PRO A 74 31.69 -16.19 -15.67
N ARG A 75 32.09 -15.88 -16.91
CA ARG A 75 31.71 -14.74 -17.75
C ARG A 75 30.51 -14.99 -18.68
N CYS A 76 30.01 -13.86 -19.21
CA CYS A 76 29.01 -13.68 -20.27
C CYS A 76 29.17 -14.56 -21.53
N GLY A 77 28.02 -14.87 -22.14
CA GLY A 77 27.85 -15.22 -23.55
C GLY A 77 26.60 -14.51 -24.11
N ALA A 78 26.74 -13.89 -25.27
CA ALA A 78 25.79 -12.98 -25.89
C ALA A 78 24.95 -13.63 -27.01
N THR A 79 23.94 -12.86 -27.46
CA THR A 79 23.26 -12.86 -28.78
C THR A 79 22.01 -13.72 -28.99
N GLY A 80 20.97 -13.08 -29.56
CA GLY A 80 19.81 -13.77 -30.14
C GLY A 80 18.51 -12.96 -30.11
N GLY A 81 18.39 -11.93 -30.95
CA GLY A 81 17.12 -11.24 -31.17
C GLY A 81 16.17 -12.02 -32.09
N SER A 82 14.86 -11.93 -31.87
CA SER A 82 13.86 -12.00 -32.95
C SER A 82 12.43 -11.61 -32.50
N ARG A 83 11.98 -10.47 -33.02
CA ARG A 83 10.68 -10.20 -33.67
C ARG A 83 9.38 -10.56 -32.93
N TYR A 84 8.72 -9.48 -32.53
CA TYR A 84 7.26 -9.34 -32.39
C TYR A 84 6.50 -9.88 -33.63
N ARG A 85 5.49 -10.71 -33.38
CA ARG A 85 4.37 -10.94 -34.31
C ARG A 85 3.05 -10.79 -33.55
N HIS A 86 2.24 -9.83 -33.99
CA HIS A 86 0.82 -9.75 -33.70
C HIS A 86 0.09 -11.01 -34.20
N ARG A 87 -0.77 -11.59 -33.36
CA ARG A 87 -1.88 -12.44 -33.83
C ARG A 87 -3.18 -11.96 -33.20
N ARG A 88 -4.17 -11.75 -34.06
CA ARG A 88 -5.54 -11.34 -33.75
C ARG A 88 -6.29 -12.46 -33.00
N ALA A 89 -7.30 -11.99 -32.27
CA ALA A 89 -8.32 -12.71 -31.52
C ALA A 89 -8.93 -13.90 -32.27
N GLY A 90 -9.19 -14.96 -31.50
CA GLY A 90 -10.12 -16.03 -31.84
C GLY A 90 -10.99 -16.32 -30.61
N ASP A 91 -12.30 -16.27 -30.83
CA ASP A 91 -13.34 -16.65 -29.87
C ASP A 91 -13.10 -18.06 -29.32
N GLY A 92 -13.11 -18.18 -28.01
CA GLY A 92 -13.11 -19.44 -27.29
C GLY A 92 -13.40 -19.15 -25.83
N GLY A 93 -14.61 -19.48 -25.37
CA GLY A 93 -15.06 -19.27 -24.00
C GLY A 93 -14.06 -19.86 -23.00
N ALA A 94 -13.33 -18.98 -22.31
CA ALA A 94 -12.46 -19.37 -21.23
C ALA A 94 -13.33 -19.60 -19.99
N ALA A 95 -13.60 -20.87 -19.70
CA ALA A 95 -14.01 -21.29 -18.38
C ALA A 95 -12.99 -20.72 -17.37
N LEU A 96 -13.46 -19.86 -16.47
CA LEU A 96 -12.71 -19.33 -15.35
C LEU A 96 -12.16 -20.52 -14.53
N LEU A 97 -10.89 -20.85 -14.75
CA LEU A 97 -10.13 -21.71 -13.87
C LEU A 97 -9.92 -20.95 -12.57
N VAL A 98 -10.82 -21.17 -11.61
CA VAL A 98 -10.61 -20.79 -10.21
C VAL A 98 -9.45 -21.62 -9.70
N PRO A 99 -8.29 -21.05 -9.33
CA PRO A 99 -7.22 -21.82 -8.73
C PRO A 99 -7.71 -22.32 -7.37
N HIS A 100 -7.85 -23.63 -7.24
CA HIS A 100 -8.11 -24.28 -5.97
C HIS A 100 -6.88 -24.06 -5.06
N TRP A 101 -6.99 -23.21 -4.04
CA TRP A 101 -5.90 -22.95 -3.08
C TRP A 101 -5.81 -24.06 -2.02
N SER A 102 -6.05 -25.31 -2.40
CA SER A 102 -6.15 -26.45 -1.49
C SER A 102 -4.79 -26.93 -0.98
N THR A 103 -4.08 -26.11 -0.20
CA THR A 103 -3.10 -26.59 0.78
C THR A 103 -2.89 -25.52 1.83
N PRO A 104 -3.12 -25.79 3.14
CA PRO A 104 -2.78 -24.84 4.18
C PRO A 104 -1.26 -24.78 4.30
N ARG A 105 -0.63 -23.86 3.55
CA ARG A 105 0.73 -23.41 3.87
C ARG A 105 0.64 -22.83 5.28
N ARG A 106 1.49 -23.33 6.18
CA ARG A 106 1.60 -22.84 7.56
C ARG A 106 1.65 -21.31 7.52
N PHE A 107 0.62 -20.67 8.08
CA PHE A 107 0.50 -19.20 8.18
C PHE A 107 1.60 -18.67 9.10
N ALA A 108 2.81 -18.50 8.55
CA ALA A 108 3.98 -18.06 9.28
C ALA A 108 4.23 -16.56 9.13
N VAL A 109 3.17 -15.74 9.17
CA VAL A 109 3.25 -14.34 9.63
C VAL A 109 2.06 -14.06 10.54
N SER A 110 2.38 -13.57 11.74
CA SER A 110 1.42 -13.04 12.71
C SER A 110 0.77 -11.79 12.13
N MET A 111 -0.57 -11.72 12.18
CA MET A 111 -1.32 -10.49 12.00
C MET A 111 -0.67 -9.35 12.83
N PRO A 112 -0.03 -8.34 12.23
CA PRO A 112 0.77 -7.37 12.99
C PRO A 112 -0.11 -6.36 13.74
N TYR A 113 -1.40 -6.29 13.39
CA TYR A 113 -2.35 -5.35 13.94
C TYR A 113 -3.64 -6.07 14.35
N ALA A 114 -3.99 -5.95 15.63
CA ALA A 114 -5.31 -6.25 16.15
C ALA A 114 -5.86 -4.97 16.80
N PRO A 115 -6.61 -4.11 16.06
CA PRO A 115 -7.17 -2.84 16.58
C PRO A 115 -8.37 -3.08 17.51
N LEU A 116 -8.22 -3.99 18.46
CA LEU A 116 -9.18 -4.34 19.50
C LEU A 116 -8.50 -4.06 20.84
N ASP A 117 -8.98 -3.07 21.58
CA ASP A 117 -8.35 -2.59 22.82
C ASP A 117 -9.13 -3.00 24.08
N GLY A 118 -10.05 -3.95 23.95
CA GLY A 118 -10.92 -4.42 25.02
C GLY A 118 -11.97 -3.40 25.47
N ARG A 119 -12.14 -2.29 24.74
CA ARG A 119 -13.15 -1.25 25.04
C ARG A 119 -14.36 -1.40 24.14
N ASP A 120 -15.40 -0.66 24.49
CA ASP A 120 -16.62 -0.59 23.69
C ASP A 120 -16.33 0.08 22.33
N TRP A 121 -17.15 -0.23 21.34
CA TRP A 121 -17.01 0.26 19.98
C TRP A 121 -17.03 1.80 19.95
N ARG A 122 -16.13 2.39 19.17
CA ARG A 122 -15.98 3.83 19.03
C ARG A 122 -15.79 4.22 17.58
N PHE A 123 -16.49 5.27 17.17
CA PHE A 123 -16.27 5.90 15.88
C PHE A 123 -15.34 7.09 16.02
N THR A 124 -14.07 6.91 15.66
CA THR A 124 -13.09 8.00 15.67
C THR A 124 -12.21 7.90 14.43
N MET A 125 -11.55 9.02 14.08
CA MET A 125 -10.54 9.00 13.01
C MET A 125 -9.35 8.10 13.35
N GLY A 126 -9.01 7.91 14.64
CA GLY A 126 -7.97 6.98 15.07
C GLY A 126 -6.57 7.27 14.52
N LEU A 127 -6.31 8.53 14.15
CA LEU A 127 -5.07 8.94 13.50
C LEU A 127 -3.90 8.96 14.48
N ARG A 128 -2.77 8.43 14.03
CA ARG A 128 -1.49 8.39 14.74
C ARG A 128 -0.42 8.99 13.83
N PRO A 129 0.58 9.73 14.37
CA PRO A 129 1.73 10.15 13.57
C PRO A 129 2.42 8.93 12.94
N LEU A 130 2.83 9.09 11.69
CA LEU A 130 3.57 8.07 10.95
C LEU A 130 5.07 8.40 10.95
N ASP A 131 5.88 7.43 11.33
CA ASP A 131 7.31 7.43 11.01
C ASP A 131 7.46 7.17 9.51
N GLU A 132 8.09 8.12 8.81
CA GLU A 132 8.23 8.07 7.36
C GLU A 132 8.91 6.78 6.90
N SER A 133 9.89 6.25 7.65
CA SER A 133 10.60 4.99 7.32
C SER A 133 9.68 3.77 7.32
N ARG A 134 8.52 3.88 7.96
CA ARG A 134 7.49 2.83 8.04
C ARG A 134 6.30 3.11 7.14
N TRP A 135 6.41 4.02 6.17
CA TRP A 135 5.27 4.38 5.33
C TRP A 135 4.69 3.16 4.59
N LEU A 136 5.55 2.42 3.88
CA LEU A 136 5.21 1.19 3.19
C LEU A 136 5.62 -0.03 4.01
N GLU A 137 4.87 -1.12 3.90
CA GLU A 137 5.14 -2.36 4.63
C GLU A 137 5.20 -3.57 3.71
N PHE A 138 6.28 -4.34 3.85
CA PHE A 138 6.48 -5.60 3.16
C PHE A 138 6.51 -6.78 4.14
N ASP A 139 5.76 -7.83 3.83
CA ASP A 139 5.82 -9.12 4.54
C ASP A 139 6.24 -10.26 3.61
N ASP A 140 6.19 -11.49 4.12
CA ASP A 140 6.52 -12.69 3.36
C ASP A 140 5.56 -12.97 2.19
N ARG A 141 4.38 -12.33 2.17
CA ARG A 141 3.37 -12.44 1.10
C ARG A 141 3.60 -11.43 -0.03
N ALA A 142 4.62 -10.58 0.07
CA ALA A 142 4.90 -9.53 -0.91
C ALA A 142 5.03 -10.01 -2.36
N HIS A 143 5.59 -11.20 -2.57
CA HIS A 143 5.68 -11.79 -3.90
C HIS A 143 4.28 -12.17 -4.43
N ASP A 144 3.53 -12.94 -3.65
CA ASP A 144 2.25 -13.51 -4.07
C ASP A 144 1.15 -12.44 -4.21
N GLU A 145 1.10 -11.48 -3.27
CA GLU A 145 0.14 -10.38 -3.35
C GLU A 145 0.42 -9.47 -4.55
N ARG A 146 1.69 -9.17 -4.87
CA ARG A 146 2.02 -8.41 -6.08
C ARG A 146 1.71 -9.18 -7.37
N ALA A 147 1.92 -10.50 -7.39
CA ALA A 147 1.52 -11.33 -8.52
C ALA A 147 -0.02 -11.36 -8.71
N LEU A 148 -0.78 -11.34 -7.60
CA LEU A 148 -2.23 -11.18 -7.66
C LEU A 148 -2.63 -9.81 -8.20
N LYS A 149 -1.99 -8.72 -7.76
CA LYS A 149 -2.19 -7.39 -8.34
C LYS A 149 -1.90 -7.38 -9.84
N ASP A 150 -0.80 -8.00 -10.26
CA ASP A 150 -0.43 -8.09 -11.67
C ASP A 150 -1.50 -8.82 -12.50
N SER A 151 -2.08 -9.89 -11.93
CA SER A 151 -3.19 -10.65 -12.56
C SER A 151 -4.48 -9.84 -12.63
N LEU A 152 -4.84 -9.12 -11.56
CA LEU A 152 -6.03 -8.26 -11.52
C LEU A 152 -5.91 -7.08 -12.48
N LEU A 153 -4.74 -6.46 -12.58
CA LEU A 153 -4.47 -5.39 -13.55
C LEU A 153 -4.60 -5.88 -15.00
N ALA A 154 -4.24 -7.14 -15.27
CA ALA A 154 -4.38 -7.72 -16.60
C ALA A 154 -5.83 -8.11 -16.95
N ALA A 155 -6.57 -8.66 -15.99
CA ALA A 155 -7.90 -9.25 -16.22
C ALA A 155 -9.08 -8.32 -15.90
N HIS A 156 -8.90 -7.37 -14.98
CA HIS A 156 -9.95 -6.55 -14.37
C HIS A 156 -9.55 -5.08 -14.25
N TYR A 157 -8.81 -4.55 -15.25
CA TYR A 157 -8.23 -3.21 -15.21
C TYR A 157 -9.22 -2.12 -14.79
N ASP A 158 -10.39 -2.04 -15.44
CA ASP A 158 -11.40 -1.00 -15.18
C ASP A 158 -12.10 -1.14 -13.81
N GLU A 159 -11.96 -2.29 -13.14
CA GLU A 159 -12.49 -2.51 -11.80
C GLU A 159 -11.51 -2.08 -10.70
N VAL A 160 -10.20 -2.18 -10.99
CA VAL A 160 -9.12 -1.89 -10.03
C VAL A 160 -8.40 -0.58 -10.30
N VAL A 161 -8.58 0.05 -11.46
CA VAL A 161 -7.97 1.34 -11.83
C VAL A 161 -9.04 2.35 -12.16
N ALA A 162 -8.93 3.55 -11.58
CA ALA A 162 -9.78 4.68 -11.92
C ALA A 162 -8.95 5.96 -11.92
N VAL A 163 -8.97 6.71 -13.01
CA VAL A 163 -8.13 7.90 -13.21
C VAL A 163 -8.93 9.01 -13.88
N ASP A 164 -8.91 10.20 -13.28
CA ASP A 164 -9.35 11.47 -13.85
C ASP A 164 -8.21 12.04 -14.71
N GLU A 165 -8.56 12.64 -15.85
CA GLU A 165 -7.62 13.19 -16.85
C GLU A 165 -6.56 14.16 -16.27
N ARG A 166 -6.79 14.74 -15.09
CA ARG A 166 -5.90 15.72 -14.45
C ARG A 166 -4.90 15.08 -13.48
N ALA A 167 -5.08 13.79 -13.18
CA ALA A 167 -4.35 13.12 -12.11
C ALA A 167 -2.94 12.62 -12.52
N ASP A 168 -2.55 12.78 -13.78
CA ASP A 168 -1.26 12.33 -14.31
C ASP A 168 -0.08 12.89 -13.51
N ALA A 169 -0.08 14.20 -13.23
CA ALA A 169 1.02 14.87 -12.54
C ALA A 169 1.18 14.38 -11.09
N ALA A 170 0.09 14.30 -10.34
CA ALA A 170 0.09 13.81 -8.96
C ALA A 170 0.44 12.31 -8.89
N SER A 171 -0.05 11.50 -9.85
CA SER A 171 0.27 10.08 -9.95
C SER A 171 1.75 9.87 -10.30
N ARG A 172 2.31 10.69 -11.19
CA ARG A 172 3.74 10.66 -11.53
C ARG A 172 4.62 11.01 -10.34
N GLU A 173 4.24 12.05 -9.60
CA GLU A 173 4.94 12.41 -8.37
C GLU A 173 4.87 11.28 -7.33
N LEU A 174 3.69 10.67 -7.13
CA LEU A 174 3.56 9.52 -6.24
C LEU A 174 4.48 8.35 -6.64
N LEU A 175 4.54 8.02 -7.93
CA LEU A 175 5.45 6.99 -8.45
C LEU A 175 6.91 7.33 -8.10
N ASP A 176 7.36 8.54 -8.39
CA ASP A 176 8.73 8.97 -8.11
C ASP A 176 9.04 8.93 -6.59
N VAL A 177 8.08 9.32 -5.75
CA VAL A 177 8.19 9.26 -4.28
C VAL A 177 8.28 7.81 -3.77
N ILE A 178 7.47 6.89 -4.31
CA ILE A 178 7.52 5.46 -3.97
C ILE A 178 8.87 4.86 -4.39
N VAL A 179 9.33 5.13 -5.62
CA VAL A 179 10.63 4.65 -6.10
C VAL A 179 11.77 5.14 -5.19
N ALA A 180 11.76 6.41 -4.80
CA ALA A 180 12.75 6.95 -3.88
C ALA A 180 12.66 6.33 -2.47
N HIS A 181 11.44 6.09 -1.98
CA HIS A 181 11.20 5.47 -0.68
C HIS A 181 11.69 4.02 -0.63
N LEU A 182 11.32 3.21 -1.63
CA LEU A 182 11.83 1.85 -1.79
C LEU A 182 13.35 1.86 -1.94
N ALA A 183 13.89 2.87 -2.60
CA ALA A 183 15.32 2.99 -2.75
C ALA A 183 16.07 3.16 -1.43
N LEU A 184 15.50 3.94 -0.51
CA LEU A 184 16.11 4.23 0.77
C LEU A 184 15.87 3.13 1.82
N TYR A 185 14.65 2.62 1.92
CA TYR A 185 14.24 1.75 3.04
C TYR A 185 14.05 0.28 2.66
N PHE A 186 13.78 -0.03 1.39
CA PHE A 186 13.49 -1.39 0.92
C PHE A 186 14.24 -1.73 -0.39
N PRO A 187 15.58 -1.64 -0.43
CA PRO A 187 16.34 -1.81 -1.66
C PRO A 187 16.16 -3.18 -2.33
N HIS A 188 15.83 -4.21 -1.54
CA HIS A 188 15.55 -5.57 -2.03
C HIS A 188 14.15 -5.77 -2.60
N GLN A 189 13.23 -4.81 -2.37
CA GLN A 189 11.85 -4.88 -2.87
C GLN A 189 11.64 -4.12 -4.18
N ARG A 190 12.69 -3.49 -4.71
CA ARG A 190 12.63 -2.73 -5.98
C ARG A 190 12.26 -3.65 -7.14
N ARG A 191 11.43 -3.13 -8.04
CA ARG A 191 11.11 -3.73 -9.33
C ARG A 191 11.35 -2.70 -10.43
N GLU A 192 11.51 -3.17 -11.65
CA GLU A 192 11.53 -2.29 -12.81
C GLU A 192 10.16 -1.61 -12.99
N VAL A 193 10.21 -0.36 -13.43
CA VAL A 193 9.04 0.48 -13.68
C VAL A 193 8.79 0.45 -15.18
N ASP A 194 7.61 0.01 -15.61
CA ASP A 194 7.20 0.13 -17.00
C ASP A 194 6.81 1.59 -17.30
N PRO A 195 7.54 2.29 -18.19
CA PRO A 195 7.24 3.69 -18.51
C PRO A 195 6.00 3.86 -19.39
N HIS A 196 5.43 2.78 -19.92
CA HIS A 196 4.25 2.82 -20.79
C HIS A 196 2.92 2.71 -20.03
N GLU A 197 2.96 2.35 -18.75
CA GLU A 197 1.78 2.31 -17.89
C GLU A 197 1.46 3.68 -17.30
N HIS A 198 0.19 3.92 -16.99
CA HIS A 198 -0.19 5.10 -16.20
C HIS A 198 0.56 5.07 -14.85
N PRO A 199 1.09 6.20 -14.34
CA PRO A 199 1.96 6.19 -13.17
C PRO A 199 1.34 5.57 -11.89
N ILE A 200 0.03 5.68 -11.69
CA ILE A 200 -0.64 5.03 -10.54
C ILE A 200 -0.57 3.50 -10.62
N VAL A 201 -0.62 2.94 -11.83
CA VAL A 201 -0.55 1.50 -12.10
C VAL A 201 0.87 1.03 -11.87
N ALA A 202 1.83 1.72 -12.50
CA ALA A 202 3.25 1.44 -12.33
C ALA A 202 3.65 1.48 -10.85
N ALA A 203 3.18 2.49 -10.09
CA ALA A 203 3.41 2.60 -8.66
C ALA A 203 2.79 1.44 -7.86
N SER A 204 1.56 1.06 -8.21
CA SER A 204 0.84 -0.03 -7.55
C SER A 204 1.57 -1.37 -7.70
N ARG A 205 2.21 -1.64 -8.84
CA ARG A 205 2.99 -2.87 -9.05
C ARG A 205 4.21 -2.99 -8.14
N LEU A 206 4.71 -1.88 -7.58
CA LEU A 206 5.92 -1.88 -6.74
C LEU A 206 5.62 -2.30 -5.30
N VAL A 207 4.39 -2.07 -4.81
CA VAL A 207 4.02 -2.10 -3.38
C VAL A 207 2.85 -3.06 -3.10
N GLN A 208 2.69 -3.49 -1.84
CA GLN A 208 1.55 -4.32 -1.42
C GLN A 208 0.28 -3.50 -1.18
N GLU A 209 0.44 -2.21 -0.87
CA GLU A 209 -0.65 -1.28 -0.63
C GLU A 209 -1.49 -1.04 -1.89
N ASP A 210 -2.79 -0.84 -1.70
CA ASP A 210 -3.62 -0.12 -2.66
C ASP A 210 -3.36 1.39 -2.54
N LEU A 211 -3.49 2.10 -3.65
CA LEU A 211 -3.09 3.51 -3.76
C LEU A 211 -4.26 4.38 -4.20
N CYS A 212 -4.48 5.47 -3.48
CA CYS A 212 -5.45 6.51 -3.82
C CYS A 212 -4.77 7.90 -3.76
N VAL A 213 -5.04 8.72 -4.76
CA VAL A 213 -4.60 10.11 -4.88
C VAL A 213 -5.83 11.00 -4.81
N LEU A 214 -5.82 11.94 -3.88
CA LEU A 214 -6.86 12.94 -3.72
C LEU A 214 -6.29 14.33 -3.99
N GLU A 215 -6.97 15.09 -4.83
CA GLU A 215 -6.59 16.46 -5.13
C GLU A 215 -7.62 17.44 -4.59
N ARG A 216 -7.14 18.59 -4.12
CA ARG A 216 -7.99 19.66 -3.65
C ARG A 216 -8.43 20.51 -4.84
N ARG A 217 -9.74 20.50 -5.11
CA ARG A 217 -10.42 21.43 -6.01
C ARG A 217 -11.29 22.38 -5.16
N ASP A 218 -12.59 22.41 -5.42
CA ASP A 218 -13.61 22.93 -4.49
C ASP A 218 -13.57 22.17 -3.15
N ALA A 219 -13.42 20.85 -3.22
CA ALA A 219 -13.23 19.94 -2.11
C ALA A 219 -12.12 18.92 -2.41
N TRP A 220 -11.74 18.13 -1.41
CA TRP A 220 -10.86 16.98 -1.63
C TRP A 220 -11.62 15.89 -2.38
N ARG A 221 -11.11 15.49 -3.55
CA ARG A 221 -11.75 14.51 -4.43
C ARG A 221 -10.77 13.43 -4.84
N LEU A 222 -11.25 12.20 -4.97
CA LEU A 222 -10.45 11.10 -5.51
C LEU A 222 -10.19 11.35 -7.00
N SER A 223 -8.94 11.54 -7.39
CA SER A 223 -8.56 11.84 -8.79
C SER A 223 -7.86 10.68 -9.47
N ALA A 224 -7.09 9.86 -8.76
CA ALA A 224 -6.58 8.60 -9.30
C ALA A 224 -6.50 7.53 -8.22
N ALA A 225 -6.67 6.28 -8.62
CA ALA A 225 -6.52 5.16 -7.72
C ALA A 225 -6.19 3.86 -8.47
N CYS A 226 -5.43 3.01 -7.79
CA CYS A 226 -5.29 1.60 -8.10
C CYS A 226 -5.63 0.82 -6.83
N VAL A 227 -6.82 0.20 -6.80
CA VAL A 227 -7.35 -0.56 -5.65
C VAL A 227 -7.62 -1.99 -6.08
N CYS A 228 -6.63 -2.84 -5.88
CA CYS A 228 -6.71 -4.25 -6.19
C CYS A 228 -7.40 -5.04 -5.08
N PHE A 229 -7.37 -4.59 -3.82
CA PHE A 229 -7.91 -5.32 -2.68
C PHE A 229 -9.02 -4.54 -1.96
N PRO A 230 -10.12 -4.15 -2.63
CA PRO A 230 -11.22 -3.46 -1.95
C PRO A 230 -11.94 -4.38 -0.95
N SER A 231 -12.42 -3.80 0.15
CA SER A 231 -13.22 -4.49 1.18
C SER A 231 -14.71 -4.24 0.99
N ARG A 232 -15.28 -4.87 -0.04
CA ARG A 232 -16.72 -4.82 -0.36
C ARG A 232 -17.23 -3.43 -0.76
N TRP A 233 -16.57 -2.85 -1.76
CA TRP A 233 -16.98 -1.60 -2.43
C TRP A 233 -16.34 -1.53 -3.83
N ARG A 234 -16.92 -0.71 -4.72
CA ARG A 234 -16.48 -0.57 -6.12
C ARG A 234 -15.67 0.70 -6.32
N LEU A 235 -14.51 0.61 -6.95
CA LEU A 235 -13.67 1.79 -7.20
C LEU A 235 -14.32 2.79 -8.16
N ALA A 236 -14.91 2.30 -9.24
CA ALA A 236 -15.52 3.14 -10.27
C ALA A 236 -16.60 4.09 -9.71
N SER A 237 -17.31 3.72 -8.64
CA SER A 237 -18.32 4.60 -8.02
C SER A 237 -17.74 5.70 -7.13
N LYS A 238 -16.41 5.75 -6.96
CA LYS A 238 -15.71 6.68 -6.07
C LYS A 238 -14.87 7.71 -6.81
N LEU A 239 -14.56 7.50 -8.10
CA LEU A 239 -13.80 8.47 -8.88
C LEU A 239 -14.51 9.82 -8.94
N GLY A 240 -13.78 10.91 -8.70
CA GLY A 240 -14.31 12.28 -8.69
C GLY A 240 -15.16 12.64 -7.47
N ALA A 241 -15.57 11.68 -6.64
CA ALA A 241 -16.36 11.93 -5.44
C ALA A 241 -15.53 12.67 -4.38
N THR A 242 -16.20 13.49 -3.57
CA THR A 242 -15.60 14.15 -2.41
C THR A 242 -15.33 13.14 -1.29
N LEU A 243 -14.54 13.53 -0.27
CA LEU A 243 -14.39 12.72 0.95
C LEU A 243 -15.76 12.31 1.52
N ASP A 244 -16.71 13.23 1.57
CA ASP A 244 -18.05 12.94 2.10
C ASP A 244 -18.86 12.04 1.15
N GLY A 245 -18.77 12.26 -0.17
CA GLY A 245 -19.42 11.38 -1.15
C GLY A 245 -18.87 9.95 -1.14
N ILE A 246 -17.57 9.78 -0.90
CA ILE A 246 -16.94 8.46 -0.75
C ILE A 246 -17.51 7.75 0.48
N HIS A 247 -17.66 8.46 1.59
CA HIS A 247 -18.09 7.92 2.88
C HIS A 247 -19.59 8.00 3.15
N ALA A 248 -20.41 8.55 2.23
CA ALA A 248 -21.85 8.66 2.39
C ALA A 248 -22.58 7.37 2.82
N PRO A 249 -22.16 6.16 2.37
CA PRO A 249 -22.78 4.91 2.84
C PRO A 249 -22.42 4.51 4.28
N VAL A 250 -21.44 5.17 4.91
CA VAL A 250 -20.94 4.81 6.25
C VAL A 250 -21.85 5.46 7.30
N PRO A 251 -22.50 4.67 8.16
CA PRO A 251 -23.40 5.20 9.17
C PRO A 251 -22.65 6.11 10.13
N LEU A 252 -23.33 7.16 10.61
CA LEU A 252 -22.81 8.16 11.54
C LEU A 252 -21.63 8.99 10.99
N TYR A 253 -21.19 8.80 9.74
CA TYR A 253 -20.06 9.56 9.18
C TYR A 253 -20.39 11.04 9.07
N ASP A 254 -21.54 11.39 8.49
CA ASP A 254 -21.94 12.78 8.29
C ASP A 254 -21.99 13.54 9.62
N GLU A 255 -22.62 12.92 10.63
CA GLU A 255 -22.83 13.50 11.96
C GLU A 255 -21.53 13.62 12.77
N LEU A 256 -20.65 12.60 12.72
CA LEU A 256 -19.53 12.49 13.66
C LEU A 256 -18.17 12.75 13.03
N LEU A 257 -17.99 12.46 11.73
CA LEU A 257 -16.67 12.41 11.10
C LEU A 257 -16.48 13.30 9.88
N ALA A 258 -17.53 13.76 9.19
CA ALA A 258 -17.38 14.57 7.97
C ALA A 258 -16.58 15.85 8.22
N ALA A 259 -17.03 16.68 9.17
CA ALA A 259 -16.34 17.92 9.53
C ALA A 259 -14.88 17.72 10.00
N PRO A 260 -14.57 16.84 10.98
CA PRO A 260 -13.19 16.64 11.41
C PRO A 260 -12.31 16.00 10.33
N THR A 261 -12.86 15.14 9.46
CA THR A 261 -12.12 14.53 8.35
C THR A 261 -11.72 15.60 7.33
N ASN A 262 -12.66 16.42 6.85
CA ASN A 262 -12.34 17.51 5.93
C ASN A 262 -11.33 18.50 6.54
N ALA A 263 -11.53 18.89 7.81
CA ALA A 263 -10.61 19.77 8.51
C ALA A 263 -9.20 19.14 8.71
N PHE A 264 -9.11 17.82 8.81
CA PHE A 264 -7.82 17.12 8.85
C PHE A 264 -7.10 17.22 7.50
N PHE A 265 -7.78 16.87 6.40
CA PHE A 265 -7.18 16.93 5.06
C PHE A 265 -6.74 18.35 4.68
N ASP A 266 -7.52 19.38 5.04
CA ASP A 266 -7.16 20.78 4.84
C ASP A 266 -5.88 21.19 5.57
N ARG A 267 -5.64 20.61 6.75
CA ARG A 267 -4.47 20.88 7.58
C ARG A 267 -3.30 19.93 7.33
N LEU A 268 -3.48 18.90 6.51
CA LEU A 268 -2.42 17.95 6.19
C LEU A 268 -1.28 18.66 5.45
N ARG A 269 -0.07 18.62 6.03
CA ARG A 269 1.12 19.30 5.52
C ARG A 269 2.16 18.30 5.05
N VAL A 270 2.99 18.74 4.11
CA VAL A 270 4.19 18.02 3.68
C VAL A 270 5.10 17.76 4.88
N GLY A 271 5.70 16.58 4.94
CA GLY A 271 6.57 16.15 6.05
C GLY A 271 5.82 15.73 7.33
N ARG A 272 4.48 15.75 7.33
CA ARG A 272 3.66 15.21 8.43
C ARG A 272 2.68 14.18 7.90
N ALA A 273 3.08 12.91 7.98
CA ALA A 273 2.24 11.79 7.62
C ALA A 273 1.54 11.19 8.85
N PHE A 274 0.43 10.51 8.61
CA PHE A 274 -0.38 9.88 9.63
C PHE A 274 -0.80 8.49 9.16
N TRP A 275 -1.17 7.64 10.11
CA TRP A 275 -1.77 6.35 9.83
C TRP A 275 -2.89 6.04 10.81
N ARG A 276 -3.76 5.12 10.41
CA ARG A 276 -4.86 4.59 11.23
C ARG A 276 -5.11 3.13 10.84
N LEU A 277 -5.93 2.47 11.65
CA LEU A 277 -6.40 1.12 11.39
C LEU A 277 -7.91 1.15 11.14
N ASN A 278 -8.36 0.46 10.11
CA ASN A 278 -9.74 0.08 9.90
C ASN A 278 -9.81 -1.45 9.91
N TRP A 279 -10.93 -2.03 10.35
CA TRP A 279 -11.07 -3.47 10.38
C TRP A 279 -12.51 -3.93 10.13
N THR A 280 -12.65 -5.21 9.78
CA THR A 280 -13.93 -5.90 9.67
C THR A 280 -13.74 -7.42 9.80
N LEU A 281 -14.84 -8.13 10.06
CA LEU A 281 -14.94 -9.58 9.87
C LEU A 281 -15.55 -9.90 8.52
N LEU A 282 -15.10 -10.99 7.90
CA LEU A 282 -15.51 -11.45 6.57
C LEU A 282 -15.76 -12.97 6.57
N ASP A 283 -16.53 -13.41 5.59
CA ASP A 283 -16.86 -14.82 5.28
C ASP A 283 -15.87 -15.46 4.28
N SER A 284 -14.80 -14.76 3.93
CA SER A 284 -13.83 -15.18 2.91
C SER A 284 -12.45 -14.58 3.16
N PRO A 285 -11.36 -15.33 2.91
CA PRO A 285 -10.00 -14.82 2.99
C PRO A 285 -9.59 -13.97 1.77
N ALA A 286 -10.42 -13.92 0.73
CA ALA A 286 -10.06 -13.29 -0.53
C ALA A 286 -9.72 -11.79 -0.34
N LEU A 287 -8.58 -11.35 -0.88
CA LEU A 287 -8.15 -9.96 -0.79
C LEU A 287 -8.99 -9.03 -1.67
N HIS A 288 -9.35 -9.49 -2.88
CA HIS A 288 -10.13 -8.74 -3.86
C HIS A 288 -11.64 -9.01 -3.69
N GLN A 289 -12.36 -8.04 -3.11
CA GLN A 289 -13.81 -8.12 -2.92
C GLN A 289 -14.50 -6.85 -3.47
N PRO A 290 -14.63 -6.71 -4.79
CA PRO A 290 -15.14 -5.50 -5.45
C PRO A 290 -16.67 -5.42 -5.47
N THR A 291 -17.37 -6.04 -4.52
CA THR A 291 -18.84 -6.08 -4.47
C THR A 291 -19.36 -5.39 -3.21
N SER A 292 -20.46 -4.62 -3.30
CA SER A 292 -20.99 -3.94 -2.12
C SER A 292 -21.75 -4.86 -1.16
N GLU A 293 -22.02 -6.10 -1.55
CA GLU A 293 -22.76 -7.08 -0.75
C GLU A 293 -21.97 -7.48 0.49
N ARG A 294 -22.62 -7.37 1.65
CA ARG A 294 -22.00 -7.67 2.94
C ARG A 294 -22.72 -8.83 3.58
N ARG A 295 -22.10 -9.99 3.50
CA ARG A 295 -22.53 -11.18 4.22
C ARG A 295 -21.79 -11.26 5.55
N ALA A 296 -22.56 -11.48 6.60
CA ALA A 296 -22.01 -11.84 7.89
C ALA A 296 -21.32 -13.20 7.77
N PRO A 297 -20.18 -13.42 8.45
CA PRO A 297 -19.60 -14.75 8.49
C PRO A 297 -20.57 -15.73 9.16
N SER A 298 -20.57 -16.95 8.63
CA SER A 298 -21.40 -18.08 9.06
C SER A 298 -20.53 -19.33 9.19
N GLY A 299 -21.08 -20.43 9.71
CA GLY A 299 -20.30 -21.64 9.95
C GLY A 299 -19.39 -21.53 11.17
N SER A 300 -18.30 -22.29 11.14
CA SER A 300 -17.34 -22.38 12.24
C SER A 300 -16.44 -21.14 12.30
N LEU A 301 -15.78 -20.89 13.43
CA LEU A 301 -14.85 -19.77 13.55
C LEU A 301 -13.64 -19.88 12.57
N HIS A 302 -13.38 -21.06 12.02
CA HIS A 302 -12.36 -21.26 10.98
C HIS A 302 -12.76 -20.63 9.64
N ASP A 303 -14.06 -20.47 9.39
CA ASP A 303 -14.63 -19.86 8.18
C ASP A 303 -14.72 -18.33 8.28
N TRP A 304 -14.26 -17.77 9.40
CA TRP A 304 -14.32 -16.35 9.69
C TRP A 304 -12.94 -15.75 9.53
N PHE A 305 -12.87 -14.60 8.86
CA PHE A 305 -11.61 -13.93 8.56
C PHE A 305 -11.62 -12.52 9.13
N PHE A 306 -10.58 -12.20 9.89
CA PHE A 306 -10.37 -10.87 10.41
C PHE A 306 -9.50 -10.09 9.42
N ARG A 307 -10.06 -9.02 8.88
CA ARG A 307 -9.39 -8.14 7.93
C ARG A 307 -9.06 -6.83 8.59
N VAL A 308 -7.80 -6.40 8.48
CA VAL A 308 -7.35 -5.07 8.90
C VAL A 308 -6.72 -4.35 7.73
N GLU A 309 -7.06 -3.07 7.63
CA GLU A 309 -6.49 -2.13 6.70
C GLU A 309 -5.66 -1.13 7.49
N ARG A 310 -4.35 -1.17 7.31
CA ARG A 310 -3.46 -0.10 7.75
C ARG A 310 -3.47 0.98 6.68
N GLN A 311 -4.04 2.11 7.06
CA GLN A 311 -4.31 3.21 6.16
C GLN A 311 -3.35 4.35 6.47
N THR A 312 -2.59 4.83 5.49
CA THR A 312 -1.69 5.99 5.66
C THR A 312 -2.20 7.21 4.91
N LEU A 313 -1.88 8.40 5.41
CA LEU A 313 -2.25 9.69 4.84
C LEU A 313 -1.02 10.60 4.83
N ARG A 314 -0.63 11.07 3.64
CA ARG A 314 0.48 12.03 3.47
C ARG A 314 0.16 13.06 2.40
N ARG A 315 0.81 14.22 2.48
CA ARG A 315 0.77 15.26 1.44
C ARG A 315 1.98 15.11 0.53
N LEU A 316 1.77 15.16 -0.79
CA LEU A 316 2.84 15.25 -1.78
C LEU A 316 3.37 16.70 -1.85
N PRO A 317 4.70 16.90 -1.95
CA PRO A 317 5.30 18.23 -1.92
C PRO A 317 5.03 19.12 -3.13
N ASP A 318 4.95 18.57 -4.34
CA ASP A 318 4.91 19.35 -5.57
C ASP A 318 3.48 19.57 -6.07
N SER A 319 2.70 18.50 -6.20
CA SER A 319 1.27 18.58 -6.58
C SER A 319 0.40 19.09 -5.44
N GLY A 320 0.85 18.93 -4.19
CA GLY A 320 -0.01 19.16 -3.04
C GLY A 320 -1.19 18.18 -2.96
N ALA A 321 -1.15 17.05 -3.67
CA ALA A 321 -2.17 16.01 -3.51
C ALA A 321 -2.03 15.30 -2.16
N ALA A 322 -3.13 14.74 -1.66
CA ALA A 322 -3.12 13.83 -0.52
C ALA A 322 -3.07 12.39 -1.05
N VAL A 323 -2.16 11.60 -0.50
CA VAL A 323 -2.00 10.18 -0.84
C VAL A 323 -2.54 9.37 0.32
N PHE A 324 -3.43 8.44 -0.03
CA PHE A 324 -4.00 7.46 0.87
C PHE A 324 -3.55 6.07 0.43
N THR A 325 -2.77 5.38 1.27
CA THR A 325 -2.35 4.00 0.99
C THR A 325 -3.09 3.04 1.91
N ILE A 326 -3.40 1.84 1.42
CA ILE A 326 -4.18 0.84 2.15
C ILE A 326 -3.44 -0.49 2.12
N ARG A 327 -2.73 -0.82 3.20
CA ARG A 327 -2.14 -2.15 3.38
C ARG A 327 -3.18 -3.08 4.00
N THR A 328 -3.53 -4.13 3.26
CA THR A 328 -4.54 -5.11 3.68
C THR A 328 -3.89 -6.33 4.30
N TYR A 329 -4.32 -6.70 5.50
CA TYR A 329 -3.95 -7.93 6.18
C TYR A 329 -5.20 -8.76 6.45
N VAL A 330 -5.12 -10.07 6.21
CA VAL A 330 -6.20 -11.03 6.48
C VAL A 330 -5.63 -12.27 7.17
N ASP A 331 -6.26 -12.67 8.27
CA ASP A 331 -5.96 -13.92 8.99
C ASP A 331 -7.25 -14.58 9.50
N SER A 332 -7.18 -15.88 9.81
CA SER A 332 -8.30 -16.64 10.36
C SER A 332 -8.64 -16.16 11.76
N ALA A 333 -9.93 -15.89 12.04
CA ALA A 333 -10.39 -15.51 13.37
C ALA A 333 -10.10 -16.60 14.41
N ALA A 334 -10.25 -17.88 14.03
CA ALA A 334 -9.90 -19.01 14.90
C ALA A 334 -8.41 -19.02 15.25
N ALA A 335 -7.53 -18.78 14.27
CA ALA A 335 -6.09 -18.70 14.51
C ALA A 335 -5.72 -17.54 15.44
N LEU A 336 -6.39 -16.39 15.31
CA LEU A 336 -6.17 -15.24 16.18
C LEU A 336 -6.64 -15.50 17.61
N VAL A 337 -7.83 -16.09 17.80
CA VAL A 337 -8.31 -16.50 19.13
C VAL A 337 -7.36 -17.50 19.79
N ALA A 338 -6.82 -18.45 19.03
CA ALA A 338 -5.88 -19.44 19.56
C ALA A 338 -4.50 -18.84 19.93
N ARG A 339 -4.10 -17.74 19.29
CA ARG A 339 -2.81 -17.06 19.52
C ARG A 339 -2.87 -16.05 20.66
N ASP A 340 -4.01 -15.41 20.86
CA ASP A 340 -4.23 -14.36 21.85
C ASP A 340 -5.60 -14.56 22.52
N GLU A 341 -5.59 -15.00 23.78
CA GLU A 341 -6.79 -15.25 24.57
C GLU A 341 -7.67 -13.99 24.76
N THR A 342 -7.09 -12.79 24.62
CA THR A 342 -7.81 -11.52 24.76
C THR A 342 -8.52 -11.10 23.47
N PHE A 343 -8.14 -11.68 22.32
CA PHE A 343 -8.69 -11.31 21.02
C PHE A 343 -10.19 -11.62 20.93
N GLY A 344 -10.60 -12.83 21.31
CA GLY A 344 -12.00 -13.27 21.28
C GLY A 344 -12.93 -12.38 22.12
N PRO A 345 -12.65 -12.16 23.42
CA PRO A 345 -13.42 -11.25 24.26
C PRO A 345 -13.45 -9.80 23.75
N SER A 346 -12.33 -9.30 23.23
CA SER A 346 -12.25 -7.93 22.71
C SER A 346 -13.05 -7.77 21.41
N LEU A 347 -12.99 -8.77 20.52
CA LEU A 347 -13.79 -8.81 19.30
C LEU A 347 -15.28 -8.89 19.63
N TRP A 348 -15.66 -9.75 20.57
CA TRP A 348 -17.04 -9.85 21.04
C TRP A 348 -17.56 -8.50 21.54
N ARG A 349 -16.79 -7.81 22.41
CA ARG A 349 -17.19 -6.51 22.94
C ARG A 349 -17.37 -5.48 21.83
N ALA A 350 -16.42 -5.41 20.89
CA ALA A 350 -16.51 -4.46 19.77
C ALA A 350 -17.72 -4.73 18.86
N LEU A 351 -18.08 -5.99 18.63
CA LEU A 351 -19.26 -6.36 17.85
C LEU A 351 -20.56 -6.07 18.62
N HIS A 352 -20.62 -6.46 19.89
CA HIS A 352 -21.81 -6.34 20.74
C HIS A 352 -22.18 -4.89 21.04
N THR A 353 -21.18 -4.02 21.22
CA THR A 353 -21.38 -2.61 21.57
C THR A 353 -21.47 -1.67 20.35
N ALA A 354 -21.27 -2.19 19.14
CA ALA A 354 -21.47 -1.40 17.93
C ALA A 354 -22.95 -1.03 17.76
N PRO A 355 -23.29 0.23 17.38
CA PRO A 355 -24.66 0.62 17.08
C PRO A 355 -25.30 -0.26 16.00
N SER A 356 -26.62 -0.45 16.04
CA SER A 356 -27.33 -1.31 15.07
C SER A 356 -27.06 -0.92 13.61
N SER A 357 -27.05 0.37 13.30
CA SER A 357 -26.73 0.88 11.96
C SER A 357 -25.32 0.50 11.49
N VAL A 358 -24.35 0.47 12.41
CA VAL A 358 -22.98 0.01 12.14
C VAL A 358 -22.95 -1.50 11.95
N GLN A 359 -23.69 -2.25 12.78
CA GLN A 359 -23.79 -3.70 12.64
C GLN A 359 -24.41 -4.08 11.28
N GLU A 360 -25.48 -3.43 10.86
CA GLU A 360 -26.10 -3.60 9.54
C GLU A 360 -25.09 -3.27 8.43
N TYR A 361 -24.46 -2.10 8.50
CA TYR A 361 -23.48 -1.66 7.50
C TYR A 361 -22.25 -2.56 7.41
N LYS A 362 -21.74 -3.11 8.51
CA LYS A 362 -20.56 -4.00 8.50
C LYS A 362 -20.93 -5.47 8.28
N GLY A 363 -22.22 -5.83 8.29
CA GLY A 363 -22.68 -7.22 8.25
C GLY A 363 -22.40 -7.96 9.56
N TRP A 364 -22.52 -7.29 10.70
CA TRP A 364 -22.28 -7.84 12.04
C TRP A 364 -23.54 -8.27 12.79
N VAL A 365 -24.72 -8.13 12.18
CA VAL A 365 -25.99 -8.53 12.81
C VAL A 365 -25.93 -10.00 13.25
N GLY A 366 -26.10 -10.23 14.55
CA GLY A 366 -26.05 -11.55 15.18
C GLY A 366 -24.66 -12.20 15.27
N VAL A 367 -23.59 -11.50 14.88
CA VAL A 367 -22.22 -12.05 14.86
C VAL A 367 -21.65 -12.17 16.27
N ALA A 368 -21.96 -11.24 17.17
CA ALA A 368 -21.48 -11.29 18.56
C ALA A 368 -22.01 -12.53 19.29
N GLU A 369 -23.28 -12.88 19.11
CA GLU A 369 -23.92 -14.05 19.70
C GLU A 369 -23.34 -15.35 19.14
N ARG A 370 -23.09 -15.40 17.83
CA ARG A 370 -22.41 -16.53 17.19
C ARG A 370 -20.98 -16.70 17.69
N LEU A 371 -20.23 -15.60 17.84
CA LEU A 371 -18.89 -15.62 18.40
C LEU A 371 -18.89 -16.14 19.84
N SER A 372 -19.85 -15.69 20.67
CA SER A 372 -19.96 -16.15 22.05
C SER A 372 -20.18 -17.66 22.15
N ARG A 373 -21.03 -18.24 21.29
CA ARG A 373 -21.23 -19.69 21.20
C ARG A 373 -19.97 -20.42 20.73
N ALA A 374 -19.34 -19.93 19.66
CA ALA A 374 -18.11 -20.51 19.14
C ALA A 374 -16.97 -20.52 20.18
N LEU A 375 -16.83 -19.46 20.98
CA LEU A 375 -15.83 -19.38 22.06
C LEU A 375 -16.11 -20.35 23.23
N LYS A 376 -17.37 -20.80 23.40
CA LYS A 376 -17.77 -21.81 24.40
C LYS A 376 -17.73 -23.24 23.87
N GLY A 377 -17.51 -23.42 22.56
CA GLY A 377 -17.57 -24.73 21.90
C GLY A 377 -18.98 -25.24 21.65
N GLU A 378 -19.97 -24.34 21.57
CA GLU A 378 -21.41 -24.64 21.34
C GLU A 378 -21.82 -24.61 19.86
#